data_AF-A0A2M6ZA74-F1
#
_entry.id   AF-A0A2M6ZA74-F1
#
_cell.length_a   1.000
_cell.length_b   1.000
_cell.length_c   1.000
_cell.angle_alpha   90.00
_cell.angle_beta   90.00
_cell.angle_gamma   90.00
#
_symmetry.space_group_name_H-M   'P 1'
#
loop_
_entity.id
_entity.type
_entity.pdbx_description
1 polymer ?
#
loop_
_entity_poly.entity_id
_entity_poly.type
_entity_poly.pdbx_seq_one_letter_code
_entity_poly.pdbx_strand_id
1 'polypeptide(L)'
;QLGRHWQQGDPFQGAPGTEYAYNFGSGSTDRQEAYFWSSGDGHFSDFFETLFGDRFHKTPTESQDRQSFSIKRQGDDHEAILRIPLEEAFRGGTKSITLQSVSPGSRNIASPQEKHYEVKIPPGILPGQKIRLSGQGGQGIGGEPPGDLYLKIEIDPHPHFRLEGRDLHTELPVTPWEAALGKSIDFPLLSGPVTLKVPAGTQSGQKLRLRGKGMPNPKGSPGDLYVEVQIKLPKKLTPKEKALFEKLNAVSKFNPRS
;
A
#
# COMPACT_ATOMS: atom_id res chain seq x y z
N GLN A 1 -10.78 -53.29 14.52
CA GLN A 1 -11.95 -53.60 15.38
C GLN A 1 -12.40 -52.29 16.01
N LEU A 2 -13.63 -51.87 15.72
CA LEU A 2 -14.25 -50.62 16.18
C LEU A 2 -15.16 -50.94 17.38
N GLY A 3 -14.91 -50.34 18.54
CA GLY A 3 -15.91 -50.19 19.62
C GLY A 3 -16.34 -48.72 19.64
N ARG A 4 -17.57 -48.35 19.27
CA ARG A 4 -18.85 -48.39 20.01
C ARG A 4 -18.80 -47.64 21.36
N HIS A 5 -19.58 -46.55 21.37
CA HIS A 5 -20.01 -45.68 22.47
C HIS A 5 -19.13 -44.46 22.79
N TRP A 6 -19.38 -43.35 22.07
CA TRP A 6 -19.46 -42.00 22.65
C TRP A 6 -20.50 -41.18 21.86
N GLN A 7 -21.52 -40.68 22.55
CA GLN A 7 -22.58 -39.82 22.02
C GLN A 7 -22.40 -38.38 22.55
N GLN A 8 -22.48 -37.43 21.61
CA GLN A 8 -23.24 -36.16 21.62
C GLN A 8 -22.77 -34.92 22.45
N GLY A 9 -22.57 -33.81 21.71
CA GLY A 9 -22.58 -32.39 22.11
C GLY A 9 -21.24 -31.86 22.66
N ASP A 10 -20.57 -30.82 22.16
CA ASP A 10 -20.77 -29.80 21.12
C ASP A 10 -19.35 -29.28 20.75
N PRO A 11 -19.06 -28.86 19.50
CA PRO A 11 -17.95 -27.96 19.24
C PRO A 11 -18.41 -26.61 18.67
N PHE A 12 -18.22 -25.59 19.50
CA PHE A 12 -17.69 -24.25 19.19
C PHE A 12 -17.77 -23.79 17.71
N GLN A 13 -18.75 -22.92 17.42
CA GLN A 13 -18.87 -22.19 16.15
C GLN A 13 -17.83 -21.06 16.06
N GLY A 14 -16.87 -21.21 15.16
CA GLY A 14 -16.16 -20.07 14.57
C GLY A 14 -16.98 -19.50 13.43
N ALA A 15 -17.13 -18.17 13.39
CA ALA A 15 -17.92 -17.45 12.38
C ALA A 15 -17.36 -17.67 10.95
N PRO A 16 -18.13 -18.26 10.02
CA PRO A 16 -17.71 -18.43 8.64
C PRO A 16 -18.48 -17.51 7.68
N GLY A 17 -17.75 -16.86 6.77
CA GLY A 17 -18.31 -16.47 5.48
C GLY A 17 -17.74 -15.20 4.86
N THR A 18 -16.78 -15.36 3.93
CA THR A 18 -16.92 -14.75 2.60
C THR A 18 -15.99 -15.47 1.63
N GLU A 19 -16.53 -16.45 0.93
CA GLU A 19 -15.96 -16.96 -0.31
C GLU A 19 -17.10 -17.09 -1.32
N TYR A 20 -17.06 -16.29 -2.38
CA TYR A 20 -18.07 -16.25 -3.42
C TYR A 20 -17.67 -17.19 -4.55
N ALA A 21 -18.50 -18.20 -4.84
CA ALA A 21 -18.43 -18.99 -6.06
C ALA A 21 -19.82 -19.02 -6.72
N TYR A 22 -19.91 -18.47 -7.93
CA TYR A 22 -21.11 -18.53 -8.75
C TYR A 22 -21.04 -19.73 -9.69
N ASN A 23 -22.10 -20.54 -9.71
CA ASN A 23 -22.33 -21.51 -10.76
C ASN A 23 -23.76 -21.35 -11.30
N PHE A 24 -23.89 -21.08 -12.60
CA PHE A 24 -25.16 -20.90 -13.30
C PHE A 24 -25.68 -22.25 -13.81
N GLY A 25 -26.91 -22.60 -13.41
CA GLY A 25 -27.63 -23.79 -13.88
C GLY A 25 -29.02 -23.41 -14.36
N SER A 26 -29.32 -23.81 -15.60
CA SER A 26 -30.48 -23.48 -16.44
C SER A 26 -31.82 -24.06 -15.97
N GLY A 27 -32.92 -23.35 -16.28
CA GLY A 27 -34.27 -23.94 -16.24
C GLY A 27 -35.40 -22.93 -16.49
N SER A 28 -35.88 -22.87 -17.73
CA SER A 28 -37.11 -22.25 -18.26
C SER A 28 -38.39 -22.67 -17.49
N THR A 29 -39.53 -21.97 -17.41
CA THR A 29 -40.26 -21.10 -18.35
C THR A 29 -41.30 -20.28 -17.54
N ASP A 30 -41.65 -19.09 -18.03
CA ASP A 30 -42.78 -18.17 -17.72
C ASP A 30 -43.93 -18.73 -16.84
N ARG A 31 -44.52 -18.01 -15.86
CA ARG A 31 -45.02 -16.63 -15.93
C ARG A 31 -45.38 -16.10 -14.51
N GLN A 32 -44.71 -15.02 -14.06
CA GLN A 32 -45.26 -13.85 -13.37
C GLN A 32 -46.20 -14.01 -12.14
N GLU A 33 -45.64 -14.32 -10.96
CA GLU A 33 -46.05 -13.80 -9.64
C GLU A 33 -44.81 -13.82 -8.71
N ALA A 34 -44.26 -12.65 -8.34
CA ALA A 34 -43.04 -12.57 -7.53
C ALA A 34 -43.37 -12.54 -6.04
N TYR A 35 -43.59 -13.72 -5.46
CA TYR A 35 -43.42 -13.93 -4.02
C TYR A 35 -41.92 -13.95 -3.74
N PHE A 36 -41.37 -12.87 -3.18
CA PHE A 36 -39.98 -12.86 -2.71
C PHE A 36 -39.91 -13.56 -1.36
N TRP A 37 -39.41 -14.78 -1.34
CA TRP A 37 -39.13 -15.54 -0.12
C TRP A 37 -37.86 -14.98 0.53
N SER A 38 -38.05 -14.23 1.61
CA SER A 38 -37.02 -13.89 2.57
C SER A 38 -36.70 -15.11 3.43
N SER A 39 -35.41 -15.44 3.55
CA SER A 39 -34.88 -16.30 4.60
C SER A 39 -33.48 -15.80 4.94
N GLY A 40 -33.30 -15.33 6.16
CA GLY A 40 -31.98 -15.00 6.74
C GLY A 40 -31.77 -13.52 7.04
N ASP A 41 -31.98 -13.19 8.32
CA ASP A 41 -31.27 -12.16 9.11
C ASP A 41 -31.79 -10.72 9.05
N GLY A 42 -32.60 -10.40 10.08
CA GLY A 42 -33.29 -9.14 10.35
C GLY A 42 -32.38 -7.96 10.71
N HIS A 43 -31.42 -7.63 9.85
CA HIS A 43 -30.65 -6.38 9.95
C HIS A 43 -31.11 -5.29 8.98
N PHE A 44 -32.00 -5.62 8.04
CA PHE A 44 -32.62 -4.63 7.15
C PHE A 44 -33.92 -4.03 7.71
N SER A 45 -34.58 -4.70 8.67
CA SER A 45 -35.80 -4.21 9.31
C SER A 45 -35.53 -2.99 10.18
N ASP A 46 -34.48 -2.99 10.99
CA ASP A 46 -34.24 -1.91 11.96
C ASP A 46 -33.85 -0.60 11.27
N PHE A 47 -33.13 -0.68 10.15
CA PHE A 47 -32.81 0.48 9.31
C PHE A 47 -34.06 1.03 8.61
N PHE A 48 -34.93 0.17 8.10
CA PHE A 48 -36.20 0.58 7.50
C PHE A 48 -37.19 1.10 8.55
N GLU A 49 -37.22 0.55 9.75
CA GLU A 49 -38.07 1.02 10.85
C GLU A 49 -37.59 2.36 11.42
N THR A 50 -36.29 2.64 11.43
CA THR A 50 -35.80 3.96 11.86
C THR A 50 -36.06 5.05 10.80
N LEU A 51 -36.11 4.67 9.52
CA LEU A 51 -36.35 5.61 8.41
C LEU A 51 -37.84 5.79 8.06
N PHE A 52 -38.68 4.78 8.30
CA PHE A 52 -40.11 4.76 7.91
C PHE A 52 -41.09 4.44 9.06
N GLY A 53 -40.60 3.96 10.20
CA GLY A 53 -41.42 3.43 11.30
C GLY A 53 -42.01 4.47 12.24
N ASP A 54 -41.55 5.73 12.23
CA ASP A 54 -42.04 6.74 13.18
C ASP A 54 -43.06 7.73 12.57
N ARG A 55 -43.67 7.40 11.41
CA ARG A 55 -44.59 8.32 10.73
C ARG A 55 -45.88 7.73 10.16
N PHE A 56 -46.21 6.48 10.47
CA PHE A 56 -47.45 5.85 9.98
C PHE A 56 -48.39 5.33 11.07
N HIS A 57 -48.14 5.65 12.35
CA HIS A 57 -49.06 5.34 13.45
C HIS A 57 -49.54 6.62 14.16
N LYS A 58 -50.25 7.48 13.43
CA LYS A 58 -51.24 8.38 14.06
C LYS A 58 -52.32 8.76 13.06
N THR A 59 -53.55 8.46 13.45
CA THR A 59 -54.81 8.84 12.80
C THR A 59 -54.89 10.35 12.54
N PRO A 60 -55.52 10.80 11.44
CA PRO A 60 -55.44 12.18 10.99
C PRO A 60 -56.51 13.04 11.68
N THR A 61 -56.09 14.02 12.46
CA THR A 61 -56.94 15.16 12.81
C THR A 61 -56.04 16.38 12.98
N GLU A 62 -56.46 17.46 12.35
CA GLU A 62 -55.87 18.79 12.35
C GLU A 62 -54.61 19.05 11.52
N SER A 63 -54.79 20.05 10.67
CA SER A 63 -53.80 20.83 9.94
C SER A 63 -52.67 21.32 10.84
N GLN A 64 -51.52 20.66 10.73
CA GLN A 64 -50.25 21.17 11.22
C GLN A 64 -49.17 20.98 10.17
N ASP A 65 -48.38 22.04 10.01
CA ASP A 65 -47.28 22.24 9.08
C ASP A 65 -46.65 20.97 8.50
N ARG A 66 -46.65 20.89 7.17
CA ARG A 66 -45.70 20.08 6.41
C ARG A 66 -44.30 20.65 6.60
N GLN A 67 -43.71 20.47 7.78
CA GLN A 67 -42.27 20.63 7.93
C GLN A 67 -41.61 19.56 7.07
N SER A 68 -41.07 20.00 5.94
CA SER A 68 -40.25 19.20 5.05
C SER A 68 -39.08 18.65 5.88
N PHE A 69 -39.06 17.35 6.14
CA PHE A 69 -37.94 16.71 6.83
C PHE A 69 -36.78 16.64 5.85
N SER A 70 -36.01 17.72 5.79
CA SER A 70 -34.77 17.75 5.03
C SER A 70 -33.72 16.95 5.79
N ILE A 71 -33.42 15.74 5.33
CA ILE A 71 -32.28 14.97 5.82
C ILE A 71 -31.03 15.70 5.38
N LYS A 72 -30.34 16.31 6.35
CA LYS A 72 -29.01 16.92 6.15
C LYS A 72 -27.97 15.93 6.64
N ARG A 73 -27.02 15.59 5.78
CA ARG A 73 -25.92 14.69 6.13
C ARG A 73 -24.66 15.14 5.41
N GLN A 74 -23.57 15.32 6.15
CA GLN A 74 -22.26 15.59 5.56
C GLN A 74 -21.83 14.44 4.65
N GLY A 75 -21.09 14.76 3.58
CA GLY A 75 -20.52 13.75 2.71
C GLY A 75 -19.51 12.86 3.44
N ASP A 76 -19.44 11.59 3.06
CA ASP A 76 -18.52 10.63 3.67
C ASP A 76 -17.08 10.84 3.18
N ASP A 77 -16.09 10.60 4.05
CA ASP A 77 -14.68 10.60 3.67
C ASP A 77 -14.34 9.32 2.89
N HIS A 78 -13.54 9.45 1.84
CA HIS A 78 -13.05 8.33 1.03
C HIS A 78 -11.56 8.13 1.23
N GLU A 79 -11.09 6.89 1.12
CA GLU A 79 -9.66 6.55 1.13
C GLU A 79 -9.29 5.75 -0.12
N ALA A 80 -8.16 6.09 -0.75
CA ALA A 80 -7.60 5.36 -1.88
C ALA A 80 -6.09 5.18 -1.69
N ILE A 81 -5.55 4.13 -2.31
CA ILE A 81 -4.11 3.86 -2.31
C ILE A 81 -3.49 4.52 -3.53
N LEU A 82 -2.43 5.29 -3.32
CA LEU A 82 -1.61 5.85 -4.38
C LEU A 82 -0.21 5.20 -4.37
N ARG A 83 0.05 4.36 -5.37
CA ARG A 83 1.36 3.75 -5.60
C ARG A 83 2.27 4.70 -6.38
N ILE A 84 3.48 4.87 -5.87
CA ILE A 84 4.51 5.73 -6.48
C ILE A 84 5.87 5.02 -6.46
N PRO A 85 6.72 5.24 -7.48
CA PRO A 85 8.10 4.78 -7.43
C PRO A 85 8.90 5.56 -6.38
N LEU A 86 9.99 4.95 -5.89
CA LEU A 86 10.84 5.54 -4.85
C LEU A 86 11.45 6.89 -5.28
N GLU A 87 11.75 7.06 -6.57
CA GLU A 87 12.27 8.30 -7.15
C GLU A 87 11.29 9.46 -7.01
N GLU A 88 9.99 9.19 -7.24
CA GLU A 88 8.92 10.16 -7.10
C GLU A 88 8.70 10.49 -5.63
N ALA A 89 8.73 9.49 -4.74
CA ALA A 89 8.68 9.71 -3.30
C ALA A 89 9.88 10.55 -2.80
N PHE A 90 11.06 10.33 -3.38
CA PHE A 90 12.29 11.05 -3.03
C PHE A 90 12.23 12.51 -3.46
N ARG A 91 11.92 12.78 -4.74
CA ARG A 91 11.95 14.13 -5.32
C ARG A 91 10.69 14.93 -5.04
N GLY A 92 9.57 14.26 -4.77
CA GLY A 92 8.24 14.86 -4.84
C GLY A 92 7.87 15.23 -6.27
N GLY A 93 6.75 15.90 -6.42
CA GLY A 93 6.26 16.35 -7.72
C GLY A 93 4.75 16.50 -7.74
N THR A 94 4.21 16.54 -8.96
CA THR A 94 2.77 16.59 -9.19
C THR A 94 2.37 15.39 -10.04
N LYS A 95 1.32 14.68 -9.62
CA LYS A 95 0.83 13.47 -10.27
C LYS A 95 -0.66 13.59 -10.58
N SER A 96 -1.01 13.36 -11.83
CA SER A 96 -2.42 13.26 -12.25
C SER A 96 -2.92 11.84 -12.02
N ILE A 97 -4.01 11.69 -11.27
CA ILE A 97 -4.68 10.40 -11.03
C ILE A 97 -6.13 10.48 -11.48
N THR A 98 -6.67 9.34 -11.89
CA THR A 98 -8.10 9.21 -12.22
C THR A 98 -8.70 8.20 -11.25
N LEU A 99 -9.78 8.58 -10.57
CA LEU A 99 -10.55 7.67 -9.72
C LEU A 99 -11.98 7.58 -10.22
N GLN A 100 -12.55 6.37 -10.11
CA GLN A 100 -13.97 6.17 -10.32
C GLN A 100 -14.71 6.56 -9.04
N SER A 101 -15.70 7.42 -9.19
CA SER A 101 -16.61 7.84 -8.12
C SER A 101 -18.04 7.57 -8.55
N VAL A 102 -18.93 7.42 -7.57
CA VAL A 102 -20.36 7.29 -7.83
C VAL A 102 -21.01 8.63 -7.50
N SER A 103 -21.65 9.24 -8.49
CA SER A 103 -22.46 10.45 -8.29
C SER A 103 -23.96 10.11 -8.40
N PRO A 104 -24.83 10.69 -7.56
CA PRO A 104 -26.28 10.56 -7.73
C PRO A 104 -26.71 11.24 -9.05
N GLY A 105 -27.21 10.47 -10.02
CA GLY A 105 -27.76 11.02 -11.26
C GLY A 105 -29.15 11.63 -11.08
N SER A 106 -29.66 12.35 -12.09
CA SER A 106 -30.97 13.05 -12.07
C SER A 106 -32.21 12.18 -11.81
N ARG A 107 -32.07 10.87 -11.60
CA ARG A 107 -33.15 9.94 -11.23
C ARG A 107 -32.84 9.10 -9.99
N ASN A 108 -31.91 9.54 -9.12
CA ASN A 108 -31.36 8.73 -8.01
C ASN A 108 -30.72 7.41 -8.47
N ILE A 109 -30.35 7.32 -9.74
CA ILE A 109 -29.58 6.19 -10.28
C ILE A 109 -28.11 6.58 -10.16
N ALA A 110 -27.38 5.84 -9.33
CA ALA A 110 -25.93 5.92 -9.22
C ALA A 110 -25.28 5.63 -10.57
N SER A 111 -24.55 6.59 -11.14
CA SER A 111 -23.74 6.39 -12.34
C SER A 111 -22.24 6.47 -11.99
N PRO A 112 -21.41 5.53 -12.47
CA PRO A 112 -19.96 5.67 -12.37
C PRO A 112 -19.51 6.94 -13.12
N GLN A 113 -18.70 7.75 -12.47
CA GLN A 113 -18.10 8.95 -13.02
C GLN A 113 -16.61 8.95 -12.73
N GLU A 114 -15.80 9.09 -13.78
CA GLU A 114 -14.37 9.31 -13.65
C GLU A 114 -14.10 10.75 -13.21
N LYS A 115 -13.25 10.90 -12.20
CA LYS A 115 -12.75 12.19 -11.72
C LYS A 115 -11.23 12.20 -11.82
N HIS A 116 -10.70 13.27 -12.40
CA HIS A 116 -9.26 13.51 -12.49
C HIS A 116 -8.81 14.44 -11.37
N TYR A 117 -7.71 14.09 -10.70
CA TYR A 117 -7.12 14.87 -9.63
C TYR A 117 -5.65 15.15 -9.93
N GLU A 118 -5.22 16.37 -9.64
CA GLU A 118 -3.81 16.76 -9.64
C GLU A 118 -3.30 16.74 -8.19
N VAL A 119 -2.43 15.79 -7.87
CA VAL A 119 -1.96 15.52 -6.51
C VAL A 119 -0.54 16.01 -6.36
N LYS A 120 -0.32 16.94 -5.43
CA LYS A 120 1.02 17.40 -5.06
C LYS A 120 1.64 16.46 -4.03
N ILE A 121 2.67 15.74 -4.44
CA ILE A 121 3.44 14.82 -3.61
C ILE A 121 4.62 15.58 -3.00
N PRO A 122 4.70 15.71 -1.67
CA PRO A 122 5.84 16.36 -1.02
C PRO A 122 7.11 15.50 -1.15
N PRO A 123 8.30 16.11 -1.30
CA PRO A 123 9.56 15.37 -1.31
C PRO A 123 9.78 14.69 0.03
N GLY A 124 10.23 13.44 -0.02
CA GLY A 124 10.51 12.66 1.18
C GLY A 124 9.26 12.09 1.86
N ILE A 125 8.18 11.92 1.10
CA ILE A 125 6.98 11.23 1.57
C ILE A 125 7.31 9.76 1.86
N LEU A 126 6.76 9.24 2.95
CA LEU A 126 7.02 7.88 3.42
C LEU A 126 5.81 6.96 3.17
N PRO A 127 6.02 5.64 3.06
CA PRO A 127 4.93 4.68 2.98
C PRO A 127 3.94 4.84 4.14
N GLY A 128 2.66 4.72 3.86
CA GLY A 128 1.58 4.85 4.83
C GLY A 128 1.17 6.30 5.18
N GLN A 129 1.93 7.30 4.75
CA GLN A 129 1.49 8.71 4.89
C GLN A 129 0.28 8.98 4.00
N LYS A 130 -0.57 9.92 4.40
CA LYS A 130 -1.80 10.29 3.69
C LYS A 130 -1.69 11.70 3.11
N ILE A 131 -2.11 11.87 1.86
CA ILE A 131 -2.35 13.19 1.25
C ILE A 131 -3.84 13.44 1.26
N ARG A 132 -4.27 14.57 1.85
CA ARG A 132 -5.68 14.97 1.90
C ARG A 132 -6.03 15.86 0.72
N LEU A 133 -7.08 15.50 -0.01
CA LEU A 133 -7.72 16.31 -1.03
C LEU A 133 -9.07 16.79 -0.49
N SER A 134 -9.11 18.03 -0.03
CA SER A 134 -10.27 18.58 0.66
C SER A 134 -11.50 18.67 -0.25
N GLY A 135 -12.65 18.22 0.25
CA GLY A 135 -13.94 18.27 -0.46
C GLY A 135 -14.05 17.34 -1.67
N GLN A 136 -13.11 16.39 -1.83
CA GLN A 136 -13.09 15.42 -2.93
C GLN A 136 -13.64 14.04 -2.55
N GLY A 137 -14.25 13.91 -1.36
CA GLY A 137 -14.93 12.70 -0.89
C GLY A 137 -16.36 12.57 -1.42
N GLY A 138 -17.21 11.91 -0.64
CA GLY A 138 -18.64 11.75 -0.91
C GLY A 138 -19.39 13.08 -0.92
N GLN A 139 -20.47 13.15 -1.69
CA GLN A 139 -21.33 14.35 -1.73
C GLN A 139 -22.18 14.43 -0.47
N GLY A 140 -22.30 15.62 0.13
CA GLY A 140 -23.24 15.88 1.22
C GLY A 140 -24.69 15.97 0.73
N ILE A 141 -25.64 15.68 1.62
CA ILE A 141 -27.08 15.72 1.38
C ILE A 141 -27.66 16.95 2.07
N GLY A 142 -28.60 17.63 1.42
CA GLY A 142 -29.34 18.75 2.03
C GLY A 142 -28.53 20.05 2.14
N GLY A 143 -27.52 20.21 1.27
CA GLY A 143 -26.64 21.39 1.25
C GLY A 143 -25.42 21.29 2.18
N GLU A 144 -25.22 20.15 2.83
CA GLU A 144 -24.04 19.88 3.65
C GLU A 144 -22.77 19.73 2.79
N PRO A 145 -21.58 20.03 3.34
CA PRO A 145 -20.33 19.98 2.61
C PRO A 145 -19.97 18.53 2.20
N PRO A 146 -19.23 18.35 1.09
CA PRO A 146 -18.65 17.06 0.75
C PRO A 146 -17.60 16.62 1.78
N GLY A 147 -17.40 15.31 1.88
CA GLY A 147 -16.28 14.74 2.62
C GLY A 147 -14.94 14.94 1.91
N ASP A 148 -13.87 14.38 2.46
CA ASP A 148 -12.52 14.46 1.92
C ASP A 148 -12.06 13.16 1.27
N LEU A 149 -11.06 13.26 0.40
CA LEU A 149 -10.36 12.10 -0.14
C LEU A 149 -8.95 12.01 0.45
N TYR A 150 -8.64 10.90 1.10
CA TYR A 150 -7.32 10.59 1.63
C TYR A 150 -6.60 9.60 0.70
N LEU A 151 -5.43 9.99 0.21
CA LEU A 151 -4.57 9.14 -0.59
C LEU A 151 -3.47 8.57 0.30
N LYS A 152 -3.58 7.29 0.65
CA LYS A 152 -2.53 6.57 1.39
C LYS A 152 -1.42 6.17 0.44
N ILE A 153 -0.21 6.56 0.75
CA ILE A 153 0.96 6.31 -0.10
C ILE A 153 1.49 4.89 0.10
N GLU A 154 1.71 4.22 -1.02
CA GLU A 154 2.51 3.00 -1.12
C GLU A 154 3.70 3.29 -2.03
N ILE A 155 4.89 2.84 -1.64
CA ILE A 155 6.10 2.99 -2.46
C ILE A 155 6.42 1.63 -3.07
N ASP A 156 6.59 1.60 -4.38
CA ASP A 156 6.95 0.38 -5.11
C ASP A 156 8.35 -0.12 -4.68
N PRO A 157 8.56 -1.45 -4.57
CA PRO A 157 9.89 -1.99 -4.33
C PRO A 157 10.89 -1.53 -5.38
N HIS A 158 12.05 -1.03 -4.94
CA HIS A 158 13.08 -0.52 -5.84
C HIS A 158 14.21 -1.56 -6.02
N PRO A 159 14.74 -1.76 -7.25
CA PRO A 159 15.70 -2.83 -7.54
C PRO A 159 17.06 -2.70 -6.83
N HIS A 160 17.47 -1.49 -6.47
CA HIS A 160 18.78 -1.22 -5.86
C HIS A 160 18.71 -0.62 -4.45
N PHE A 161 17.52 -0.17 -4.01
CA PHE A 161 17.40 0.58 -2.76
C PHE A 161 16.27 -0.03 -1.95
N ARG A 162 16.53 -0.20 -0.67
CA ARG A 162 15.53 -0.62 0.31
C ARG A 162 15.34 0.52 1.29
N LEU A 163 14.10 0.95 1.44
CA LEU A 163 13.72 2.02 2.36
C LEU A 163 13.42 1.43 3.74
N GLU A 164 14.13 1.89 4.77
CA GLU A 164 13.86 1.58 6.17
C GLU A 164 13.64 2.90 6.93
N GLY A 165 12.37 3.21 7.25
CA GLY A 165 12.03 4.50 7.83
C GLY A 165 12.34 5.65 6.87
N ARG A 166 13.43 6.40 7.13
CA ARG A 166 13.97 7.43 6.22
C ARG A 166 15.31 7.06 5.62
N ASP A 167 15.91 5.97 6.08
CA ASP A 167 17.23 5.54 5.63
C ASP A 167 17.09 4.66 4.40
N LEU A 168 18.05 4.78 3.51
CA LEU A 168 18.16 3.94 2.32
C LEU A 168 19.25 2.90 2.56
N HIS A 169 19.01 1.69 2.10
CA HIS A 169 19.96 0.59 2.14
C HIS A 169 20.21 0.09 0.73
N THR A 170 21.46 -0.18 0.40
CA THR A 170 21.86 -0.71 -0.89
C THR A 170 23.08 -1.61 -0.75
N GLU A 171 23.32 -2.44 -1.75
CA GLU A 171 24.50 -3.28 -1.83
C GLU A 171 25.50 -2.70 -2.83
N LEU A 172 26.78 -2.69 -2.45
CA LEU A 172 27.88 -2.35 -3.34
C LEU A 172 28.70 -3.60 -3.63
N PRO A 173 28.50 -4.24 -4.79
CA PRO A 173 29.36 -5.33 -5.21
C PRO A 173 30.76 -4.77 -5.52
N VAL A 174 31.78 -5.34 -4.88
CA VAL A 174 33.19 -5.02 -5.14
C VAL A 174 33.98 -6.29 -5.41
N THR A 175 35.07 -6.15 -6.15
CA THR A 175 36.02 -7.24 -6.35
C THR A 175 36.94 -7.40 -5.13
N PRO A 176 37.59 -8.56 -4.94
CA PRO A 176 38.47 -8.79 -3.80
C PRO A 176 39.64 -7.81 -3.72
N TRP A 177 40.21 -7.41 -4.85
CA TRP A 177 41.32 -6.45 -4.88
C TRP A 177 40.87 -5.02 -4.63
N GLU A 178 39.66 -4.63 -5.00
CA GLU A 178 39.09 -3.33 -4.62
C GLU A 178 38.87 -3.23 -3.11
N ALA A 179 38.36 -4.30 -2.50
CA ALA A 179 38.20 -4.38 -1.05
C ALA A 179 39.55 -4.41 -0.31
N ALA A 180 40.52 -5.18 -0.83
CA ALA A 180 41.83 -5.32 -0.22
C ALA A 180 42.68 -4.05 -0.32
N LEU A 181 42.75 -3.45 -1.51
CA LEU A 181 43.63 -2.30 -1.81
C LEU A 181 42.97 -0.94 -1.59
N GLY A 182 41.64 -0.92 -1.51
CA GLY A 182 40.84 0.29 -1.51
C GLY A 182 40.64 0.84 -2.93
N LYS A 183 39.50 1.50 -3.15
CA LYS A 183 39.15 2.10 -4.44
C LYS A 183 38.14 3.24 -4.27
N SER A 184 38.22 4.23 -5.14
CA SER A 184 37.13 5.20 -5.36
C SER A 184 36.23 4.70 -6.49
N ILE A 185 34.94 4.55 -6.22
CA ILE A 185 33.95 4.01 -7.15
C ILE A 185 32.86 5.06 -7.36
N ASP A 186 32.53 5.35 -8.61
CA ASP A 186 31.37 6.19 -8.92
C ASP A 186 30.09 5.40 -8.73
N PHE A 187 29.17 5.94 -7.92
CA PHE A 187 27.97 5.27 -7.48
C PHE A 187 26.73 6.16 -7.76
N PRO A 188 25.74 5.66 -8.52
CA PRO A 188 24.52 6.42 -8.80
C PRO A 188 23.60 6.43 -7.58
N LEU A 189 23.23 7.62 -7.10
CA LEU A 189 22.19 7.80 -6.07
C LEU A 189 20.95 8.49 -6.64
N LEU A 190 19.84 8.39 -5.90
CA LEU A 190 18.62 9.15 -6.17
C LEU A 190 18.86 10.68 -6.16
N SER A 191 19.81 11.13 -5.33
CA SER A 191 20.25 12.53 -5.24
C SER A 191 21.23 12.97 -6.33
N GLY A 192 21.66 12.06 -7.22
CA GLY A 192 22.73 12.27 -8.19
C GLY A 192 23.99 11.44 -7.88
N PRO A 193 24.92 11.32 -8.84
CA PRO A 193 26.11 10.48 -8.71
C PRO A 193 27.06 10.97 -7.61
N VAL A 194 27.72 10.06 -6.92
CA VAL A 194 28.75 10.36 -5.91
C VAL A 194 29.95 9.43 -6.09
N THR A 195 31.14 9.90 -5.74
CA THR A 195 32.31 9.04 -5.63
C THR A 195 32.38 8.46 -4.21
N LEU A 196 32.20 7.14 -4.09
CA LEU A 196 32.28 6.40 -2.85
C LEU A 196 33.70 5.84 -2.66
N LYS A 197 34.32 6.18 -1.53
CA LYS A 197 35.65 5.67 -1.16
C LYS A 197 35.49 4.37 -0.37
N VAL A 198 35.92 3.26 -0.97
CA VAL A 198 36.08 1.96 -0.30
C VAL A 198 37.48 1.94 0.35
N PRO A 199 37.58 1.88 1.69
CA PRO A 199 38.86 1.77 2.38
C PRO A 199 39.60 0.47 2.04
N ALA A 200 40.93 0.49 2.11
CA ALA A 200 41.73 -0.73 2.05
C ALA A 200 41.40 -1.66 3.23
N GLY A 201 41.37 -2.96 2.99
CA GLY A 201 41.01 -3.96 3.99
C GLY A 201 39.52 -4.02 4.33
N THR A 202 38.64 -3.46 3.48
CA THR A 202 37.18 -3.54 3.67
C THR A 202 36.72 -5.00 3.65
N GLN A 203 35.84 -5.36 4.58
CA GLN A 203 35.29 -6.72 4.70
C GLN A 203 33.93 -6.83 4.01
N SER A 204 33.55 -8.05 3.60
CA SER A 204 32.19 -8.31 3.12
C SER A 204 31.17 -8.13 4.26
N GLY A 205 30.02 -7.56 3.98
CA GLY A 205 28.99 -7.18 4.97
C GLY A 205 29.29 -5.87 5.71
N GLN A 206 30.46 -5.25 5.51
CA GLN A 206 30.78 -3.97 6.13
C GLN A 206 29.85 -2.87 5.58
N LYS A 207 29.24 -2.09 6.47
CA LYS A 207 28.32 -1.00 6.11
C LYS A 207 29.03 0.34 6.10
N LEU A 208 29.03 1.00 4.94
CA LEU A 208 29.52 2.36 4.76
C LEU A 208 28.32 3.32 4.85
N ARG A 209 28.38 4.28 5.77
CA ARG A 209 27.31 5.26 5.99
C ARG A 209 27.62 6.57 5.26
N LEU A 210 26.73 6.97 4.37
CA LEU A 210 26.76 8.27 3.70
C LEU A 210 25.69 9.16 4.35
N ARG A 211 26.16 10.09 5.18
CA ARG A 211 25.29 10.97 5.96
C ARG A 211 24.46 11.89 5.07
N GLY A 212 23.17 12.00 5.36
CA GLY A 212 22.21 12.85 4.66
C GLY A 212 21.93 12.46 3.21
N LYS A 213 22.23 11.21 2.83
CA LYS A 213 22.00 10.66 1.49
C LYS A 213 20.81 9.68 1.40
N GLY A 214 20.00 9.59 2.45
CA GLY A 214 18.73 8.88 2.49
C GLY A 214 17.55 9.76 2.02
N MET A 215 16.33 9.43 2.46
CA MET A 215 15.13 10.20 2.08
C MET A 215 15.16 11.62 2.63
N PRO A 216 14.81 12.64 1.82
CA PRO A 216 14.80 14.03 2.28
C PRO A 216 13.72 14.26 3.34
N ASN A 217 13.93 15.27 4.16
CA ASN A 217 12.97 15.69 5.18
C ASN A 217 12.91 17.22 5.24
N PRO A 218 11.96 17.86 4.53
CA PRO A 218 11.88 19.33 4.50
C PRO A 218 11.69 19.98 5.88
N LYS A 219 11.23 19.22 6.89
CA LYS A 219 10.94 19.71 8.24
C LYS A 219 11.99 19.29 9.27
N GLY A 220 13.11 18.68 8.87
CA GLY A 220 14.11 18.18 9.80
C GLY A 220 15.33 17.60 9.10
N SER A 221 16.01 16.67 9.76
CA SER A 221 17.17 16.00 9.17
C SER A 221 16.76 14.96 8.12
N PRO A 222 17.44 14.89 6.97
CA PRO A 222 17.28 13.79 6.02
C PRO A 222 17.74 12.47 6.65
N GLY A 223 17.28 11.35 6.08
CA GLY A 223 17.85 10.05 6.40
C GLY A 223 19.24 9.87 5.80
N ASP A 224 19.85 8.73 6.10
CA ASP A 224 21.16 8.34 5.62
C ASP A 224 21.09 7.23 4.59
N LEU A 225 22.18 7.03 3.86
CA LEU A 225 22.36 5.85 3.02
C LEU A 225 23.38 4.91 3.67
N TYR A 226 22.99 3.65 3.82
CA TYR A 226 23.87 2.56 4.21
C TYR A 226 24.17 1.69 3.00
N VAL A 227 25.45 1.65 2.66
CA VAL A 227 25.97 0.84 1.56
C VAL A 227 26.65 -0.38 2.15
N GLU A 228 26.07 -1.55 1.96
CA GLU A 228 26.64 -2.81 2.41
C GLU A 228 27.57 -3.37 1.33
N VAL A 229 28.84 -3.55 1.68
CA VAL A 229 29.85 -4.04 0.73
C VAL A 229 29.72 -5.54 0.56
N GLN A 230 29.60 -6.01 -0.69
CA GLN A 230 29.53 -7.43 -1.02
C GLN A 230 30.71 -7.82 -1.91
N ILE A 231 31.64 -8.63 -1.38
CA ILE A 231 32.79 -9.06 -2.15
C ILE A 231 32.34 -10.16 -3.13
N LYS A 232 32.43 -9.89 -4.44
CA LYS A 232 32.05 -10.82 -5.51
C LYS A 232 33.27 -11.30 -6.28
N LEU A 233 33.31 -12.59 -6.57
CA LEU A 233 34.32 -13.22 -7.41
C LEU A 233 33.81 -13.38 -8.86
N PRO A 234 34.70 -13.29 -9.87
CA PRO A 234 34.34 -13.63 -11.24
C PRO A 234 33.94 -15.10 -11.34
N LYS A 235 32.86 -15.40 -12.08
CA LYS A 235 32.33 -16.77 -12.23
C LYS A 235 33.28 -17.72 -12.97
N LYS A 236 34.17 -17.18 -13.81
CA LYS A 236 35.15 -17.93 -14.60
C LYS A 236 36.48 -17.18 -14.53
N LEU A 237 37.54 -17.92 -14.28
CA LEU A 237 38.91 -17.40 -14.25
C LEU A 237 39.64 -17.83 -15.53
N THR A 238 40.35 -16.90 -16.14
CA THR A 238 41.34 -17.20 -17.17
C THR A 238 42.54 -17.95 -16.57
N PRO A 239 43.34 -18.66 -17.39
CA PRO A 239 44.55 -19.32 -16.89
C PRO A 239 45.50 -18.39 -16.15
N LYS A 240 45.62 -17.13 -16.62
CA LYS A 240 46.46 -16.10 -15.97
C LYS A 240 45.92 -15.69 -14.61
N GLU A 241 44.62 -15.41 -14.50
CA GLU A 241 43.99 -15.03 -13.22
C GLU A 241 44.09 -16.17 -12.20
N LYS A 242 43.84 -17.42 -12.63
CA LYS A 242 43.99 -18.60 -11.78
C LYS A 242 45.40 -18.71 -11.20
N ALA A 243 46.43 -18.55 -12.04
CA ALA A 243 47.82 -18.58 -11.60
C ALA A 243 48.14 -17.46 -10.57
N LEU A 244 47.51 -16.28 -10.67
CA LEU A 244 47.67 -15.20 -9.70
C LEU A 244 47.01 -15.54 -8.35
N PHE A 245 45.81 -16.12 -8.38
CA PHE A 245 45.14 -16.59 -7.16
C PHE A 245 45.91 -17.72 -6.47
N GLU A 246 46.50 -18.66 -7.23
CA GLU A 246 47.36 -19.72 -6.68
C GLU A 246 48.60 -19.15 -5.99
N LYS A 247 49.25 -18.13 -6.59
CA LYS A 247 50.37 -17.42 -5.95
C LYS A 247 49.95 -16.73 -4.66
N LEU A 248 48.80 -16.05 -4.66
CA LEU A 248 48.27 -15.41 -3.46
C LEU A 248 47.98 -16.44 -2.35
N ASN A 249 47.40 -17.58 -2.71
CA ASN A 249 47.12 -18.67 -1.79
C ASN A 249 48.40 -19.25 -1.16
N ALA A 250 49.49 -19.35 -1.92
CA ALA A 250 50.76 -19.87 -1.41
C ALA A 250 51.46 -18.93 -0.40
N VAL A 251 51.28 -17.61 -0.54
CA VAL A 251 51.95 -16.62 0.33
C VAL A 251 51.09 -16.14 1.50
N SER A 252 49.76 -16.22 1.38
CA SER A 252 48.84 -15.72 2.40
C SER A 252 48.79 -16.65 3.61
N LYS A 253 48.81 -16.05 4.82
CA LYS A 253 48.62 -16.76 6.10
C LYS A 253 47.20 -16.55 6.66
N PHE A 254 46.32 -15.89 5.93
CA PHE A 254 44.98 -15.55 6.40
C PHE A 254 44.08 -16.78 6.48
N ASN A 255 43.49 -17.04 7.64
CA ASN A 255 42.52 -18.11 7.84
C ASN A 255 41.12 -17.51 8.11
N PRO A 256 40.21 -17.52 7.14
CA PRO A 256 38.86 -16.96 7.32
C PRO A 256 37.92 -17.82 8.18
N ARG A 257 38.37 -18.99 8.67
CA ARG A 257 37.56 -19.95 9.45
C ARG A 257 38.19 -20.30 10.81
N SER A 258 39.18 -19.51 11.26
CA SER A 258 39.77 -19.64 12.60
C SER A 258 38.83 -19.15 13.69
#